data_AF-A0ABD1T9Y0-F1
#
_entry.id   AF-A0ABD1T9Y0-F1
#
_cell.length_a   1.000
_cell.length_b   1.000
_cell.length_c   1.000
_cell.angle_alpha   90.00
_cell.angle_beta   90.00
_cell.angle_gamma   90.00
#
_symmetry.space_group_name_H-M   'P 1'
#
loop_
_entity.id
_entity.type
_entity.pdbx_description
1 polymer ?
#
loop_
_entity_poly.entity_id
_entity_poly.type
_entity_poly.pdbx_seq_one_letter_code
_entity_poly.pdbx_strand_id
1 'polypeptide(L)'
;MTEQNEVTLEAINLKADEKDLNSPVCQSEGGSASKKCKSRRKISKDNNIFKEAVGAIDKATNRLAEVLLQCANQSSSKDNELLEHLVEIGVEDDDELLNAQTFLLENPTKMRVFYSFPVHRRKNVLMKMLQNATK
;
A
#
# COMPACT_ATOMS: atom_id res chain seq x y z
N MET A 1 -26.35 -27.96 16.67
CA MET A 1 -26.05 -28.32 15.28
C MET A 1 -25.87 -27.01 14.53
N THR A 2 -24.63 -26.68 14.15
CA THR A 2 -24.33 -25.47 13.36
C THR A 2 -23.44 -25.92 12.22
N GLU A 3 -23.97 -25.75 11.01
CA GLU A 3 -23.45 -26.24 9.75
C GLU A 3 -22.09 -25.66 9.41
N GLN A 4 -21.29 -26.52 8.79
CA GLN A 4 -19.97 -26.26 8.24
C GLN A 4 -20.12 -25.49 6.94
N ASN A 5 -19.39 -24.37 6.79
CA ASN A 5 -19.20 -23.73 5.50
C ASN A 5 -17.77 -24.05 5.05
N GLU A 6 -17.59 -25.15 4.31
CA GLU A 6 -16.35 -25.47 3.62
C GLU A 6 -16.24 -24.59 2.37
N VAL A 7 -15.12 -23.86 2.23
CA VAL A 7 -14.74 -23.19 0.99
C VAL A 7 -13.79 -24.11 0.24
N THR A 8 -14.25 -24.68 -0.86
CA THR A 8 -13.43 -25.52 -1.76
C THR A 8 -12.69 -24.62 -2.75
N LEU A 9 -11.36 -24.69 -2.78
CA LEU A 9 -10.54 -24.03 -3.82
C LEU A 9 -10.28 -25.03 -4.94
N GLU A 10 -10.93 -24.83 -6.09
CA GLU A 10 -10.63 -25.62 -7.28
C GLU A 10 -9.27 -25.25 -7.87
N ALA A 11 -8.48 -26.26 -8.20
CA ALA A 11 -7.13 -26.11 -8.74
C ALA A 11 -7.17 -25.58 -10.18
N ILE A 12 -6.47 -24.48 -10.42
CA ILE A 12 -6.32 -23.89 -11.75
C ILE A 12 -5.33 -24.76 -12.54
N ASN A 13 -5.84 -25.55 -13.48
CA ASN A 13 -5.02 -26.39 -14.36
C ASN A 13 -4.40 -25.53 -15.47
N LEU A 14 -3.18 -25.05 -15.25
CA LEU A 14 -2.39 -24.39 -16.29
C LEU A 14 -1.78 -25.44 -17.23
N LYS A 15 -2.54 -25.87 -18.24
CA LYS A 15 -1.95 -26.48 -19.43
C LYS A 15 -1.50 -25.38 -20.39
N ALA A 16 -0.26 -24.93 -20.23
CA ALA A 16 0.46 -24.27 -21.30
C ALA A 16 0.99 -25.37 -22.24
N ASP A 17 0.21 -25.67 -23.28
CA ASP A 17 0.66 -26.48 -24.41
C ASP A 17 1.70 -25.65 -25.19
N GLU A 18 2.96 -26.09 -25.16
CA GLU A 18 3.96 -25.69 -26.13
C GLU A 18 3.50 -26.14 -27.52
N LYS A 19 3.52 -25.24 -28.53
CA LYS A 19 3.63 -25.65 -29.93
C LYS A 19 4.09 -24.53 -30.88
N ASP A 20 5.18 -24.86 -31.56
CA ASP A 20 5.52 -24.50 -32.94
C ASP A 20 5.83 -23.04 -33.29
N LEU A 21 7.08 -22.63 -33.05
CA LEU A 21 7.76 -21.64 -33.89
C LEU A 21 8.46 -22.36 -35.05
N ASN A 22 7.73 -22.56 -36.15
CA ASN A 22 8.30 -23.05 -37.42
C ASN A 22 7.87 -22.18 -38.61
N SER A 23 8.86 -21.50 -39.22
CA SER A 23 8.96 -21.11 -40.66
C SER A 23 8.05 -19.96 -41.18
N PRO A 24 8.42 -19.17 -42.24
CA PRO A 24 9.38 -19.52 -43.29
C PRO A 24 10.49 -18.52 -43.63
N VAL A 25 11.59 -19.13 -44.07
CA VAL A 25 12.66 -18.56 -44.89
C VAL A 25 12.06 -17.93 -46.16
N CYS A 26 12.29 -16.63 -46.37
CA CYS A 26 12.03 -15.98 -47.65
C CYS A 26 13.34 -15.81 -48.41
N GLN A 27 13.59 -16.70 -49.36
CA GLN A 27 14.49 -16.43 -50.48
C GLN A 27 13.76 -15.51 -51.46
N SER A 28 14.40 -14.42 -51.88
CA SER A 28 14.01 -13.71 -53.09
C SER A 28 15.21 -12.96 -53.66
N GLU A 29 15.71 -13.49 -54.77
CA GLU A 29 16.59 -12.80 -55.71
C GLU A 29 15.85 -11.62 -56.38
N GLY A 30 16.61 -10.56 -56.67
CA GLY A 30 16.31 -9.64 -57.78
C GLY A 30 15.39 -8.44 -57.50
N GLY A 31 15.90 -7.24 -57.82
CA GLY A 31 15.06 -6.10 -58.21
C GLY A 31 15.34 -4.78 -57.51
N SER A 32 16.32 -4.03 -58.02
CA SER A 32 16.55 -2.62 -57.68
C SER A 32 15.36 -1.74 -58.09
N ALA A 33 14.63 -1.18 -57.12
CA ALA A 33 13.72 -0.06 -57.35
C ALA A 33 13.73 0.89 -56.14
N SER A 34 14.42 2.02 -56.32
CA SER A 34 14.51 3.14 -55.38
C SER A 34 13.12 3.62 -54.92
N LYS A 35 12.72 3.25 -53.69
CA LYS A 35 11.55 3.84 -53.03
C LYS A 35 11.99 4.99 -52.13
N LYS A 36 11.64 6.20 -52.56
CA LYS A 36 11.76 7.48 -51.83
C LYS A 36 11.40 7.33 -50.35
N CYS A 37 12.33 7.83 -49.53
CA CYS A 37 12.27 8.03 -48.09
C CYS A 37 10.91 8.56 -47.59
N LYS A 38 10.26 7.81 -46.72
CA LYS A 38 9.11 8.24 -45.88
C LYS A 38 9.32 7.83 -44.41
N SER A 39 10.56 7.93 -43.92
CA SER A 39 10.92 7.49 -42.55
C SER A 39 10.80 8.59 -41.48
N ARG A 40 10.59 9.85 -41.86
CA ARG A 40 10.66 10.99 -40.91
C ARG A 40 9.40 11.22 -40.06
N ARG A 41 8.30 10.51 -40.32
CA ARG A 41 6.98 10.77 -39.68
C ARG A 41 6.61 9.82 -38.54
N LYS A 42 7.25 8.65 -38.41
CA LYS A 42 7.01 7.69 -37.32
C LYS A 42 7.74 8.07 -36.03
N ILE A 43 9.02 8.41 -36.14
CA ILE A 43 9.90 8.79 -35.01
C ILE A 43 9.33 9.96 -34.18
N SER A 44 8.68 10.95 -34.82
CA SER A 44 8.08 12.08 -34.11
C SER A 44 6.81 11.71 -33.34
N LYS A 45 6.05 10.70 -33.78
CA LYS A 45 4.86 10.23 -33.06
C LYS A 45 5.27 9.39 -31.85
N ASP A 46 6.27 8.52 -32.02
CA ASP A 46 6.77 7.65 -30.96
C ASP A 46 7.40 8.48 -29.81
N ASN A 47 8.11 9.56 -30.13
CA ASN A 47 8.64 10.50 -29.12
C ASN A 47 7.55 11.29 -28.39
N ASN A 48 6.43 11.59 -29.04
CA ASN A 48 5.31 12.28 -28.38
C ASN A 48 4.56 11.33 -27.44
N ILE A 49 4.33 10.09 -27.88
CA ILE A 49 3.72 9.03 -27.05
C ILE A 49 4.61 8.75 -25.83
N PHE A 50 5.92 8.65 -26.02
CA PHE A 50 6.87 8.46 -24.92
C PHE A 50 6.84 9.63 -23.94
N LYS A 51 6.87 10.88 -24.42
CA LYS A 51 6.77 12.07 -23.54
C LYS A 51 5.44 12.14 -22.79
N GLU A 52 4.35 11.76 -23.44
CA GLU A 52 3.02 11.71 -22.81
C GLU A 52 2.96 10.62 -21.73
N ALA A 53 3.52 9.43 -22.01
CA ALA A 53 3.62 8.35 -21.04
C ALA A 53 4.49 8.74 -19.84
N VAL A 54 5.65 9.35 -20.06
CA VAL A 54 6.52 9.86 -18.98
C VAL A 54 5.80 10.93 -18.17
N GLY A 55 5.14 11.90 -18.83
CA GLY A 55 4.36 12.93 -18.13
C GLY A 55 3.18 12.36 -17.34
N ALA A 56 2.57 11.26 -17.78
CA ALA A 56 1.54 10.55 -17.04
C ALA A 56 2.12 9.83 -15.80
N ILE A 57 3.28 9.19 -15.94
CA ILE A 57 4.00 8.55 -14.82
C ILE A 57 4.39 9.59 -13.77
N ASP A 58 4.94 10.74 -14.18
CA ASP A 58 5.31 11.82 -13.26
C ASP A 58 4.09 12.33 -12.49
N LYS A 59 2.97 12.57 -13.18
CA LYS A 59 1.71 12.98 -12.53
C LYS A 59 1.18 11.93 -11.55
N ALA A 60 1.25 10.65 -11.91
CA ALA A 60 0.82 9.56 -11.04
C ALA A 60 1.72 9.48 -9.79
N THR A 61 3.03 9.63 -9.98
CA THR A 61 4.02 9.59 -8.89
C THR A 61 3.84 10.77 -7.94
N ASN A 62 3.64 11.97 -8.46
CA ASN A 62 3.38 13.15 -7.63
C ASN A 62 2.10 13.02 -6.81
N ARG A 63 1.02 12.51 -7.43
CA ARG A 63 -0.23 12.24 -6.70
C ARG A 63 -0.04 11.17 -5.61
N LEU A 64 0.73 10.12 -5.89
CA LEU A 64 1.05 9.10 -4.89
C LEU A 64 1.82 9.72 -3.72
N ALA A 65 2.80 10.58 -4.00
CA ALA A 65 3.57 11.27 -2.96
C ALA A 65 2.69 12.19 -2.11
N GLU A 66 1.76 12.94 -2.71
CA GLU A 66 0.79 13.77 -1.99
C GLU A 66 -0.11 12.93 -1.06
N VAL A 67 -0.61 11.79 -1.54
CA VAL A 67 -1.43 10.87 -0.73
C VAL A 67 -0.63 10.29 0.43
N LEU A 68 0.60 9.83 0.17
CA LEU A 68 1.48 9.29 1.21
C LEU A 68 1.79 10.35 2.27
N LEU A 69 2.06 11.59 1.85
CA LEU A 69 2.28 12.71 2.77
C LEU A 69 1.02 13.03 3.59
N GLN A 70 -0.17 13.01 2.97
CA GLN A 70 -1.43 13.17 3.69
C GLN A 70 -1.65 12.06 4.72
N CYS A 71 -1.39 10.80 4.37
CA CYS A 71 -1.51 9.67 5.29
C CYS A 71 -0.54 9.81 6.48
N ALA A 72 0.71 10.20 6.22
CA ALA A 72 1.72 10.41 7.25
C ALA A 72 1.38 11.59 8.18
N ASN A 73 0.82 12.68 7.63
CA ASN A 73 0.38 13.82 8.45
C ASN A 73 -0.89 13.50 9.26
N GLN A 74 -1.76 12.64 8.76
CA GLN A 74 -2.93 12.18 9.52
C GLN A 74 -2.56 11.22 10.65
N SER A 75 -1.51 10.40 10.48
CA SER A 75 -1.02 9.55 11.58
C SER A 75 -0.41 10.41 12.69
N SER A 76 0.45 11.38 12.35
CA SER A 76 1.08 12.23 13.37
C SER A 76 0.09 13.06 14.18
N SER A 77 -0.99 13.54 13.57
CA SER A 77 -2.08 14.22 14.29
C SER A 77 -2.74 13.31 15.33
N LYS A 78 -3.04 12.06 14.96
CA LYS A 78 -3.69 11.09 15.85
C LYS A 78 -2.75 10.62 16.97
N ASP A 79 -1.46 10.51 16.68
CA ASP A 79 -0.45 10.12 17.66
C ASP A 79 -0.28 11.21 18.73
N ASN A 80 -0.33 12.49 18.32
CA ASN A 80 -0.30 13.64 19.23
C ASN A 80 -1.59 13.74 20.07
N GLU A 81 -2.76 13.53 19.46
CA GLU A 81 -4.05 13.50 20.20
C GLU A 81 -4.06 12.41 21.28
N LEU A 82 -3.52 11.23 20.97
CA LEU A 82 -3.38 10.16 21.95
C LEU A 82 -2.43 10.58 23.09
N LEU A 83 -1.29 11.18 22.76
CA LEU A 83 -0.30 11.63 23.73
C LEU A 83 -0.89 12.68 24.69
N GLU A 84 -1.55 13.70 24.15
CA GLU A 84 -2.23 14.73 24.95
C GLU A 84 -3.27 14.12 25.90
N HIS A 85 -4.06 13.16 25.39
CA HIS A 85 -5.06 12.49 26.21
C HIS A 85 -4.45 11.58 27.28
N LEU A 86 -3.30 10.95 27.02
CA LEU A 86 -2.56 10.17 28.04
C LEU A 86 -2.05 11.06 29.17
N VAL A 87 -1.55 12.25 28.83
CA VAL A 87 -1.16 13.27 29.82
C VAL A 87 -2.38 13.77 30.60
N GLU A 88 -3.51 14.02 29.93
CA GLU A 88 -4.76 14.48 30.56
C GLU A 88 -5.29 13.50 31.61
N ILE A 89 -5.19 12.18 31.36
CA ILE A 89 -5.61 11.16 32.32
C ILE A 89 -4.57 10.90 33.42
N GLY A 90 -3.44 11.62 33.39
CA GLY A 90 -2.41 11.62 34.43
C GLY A 90 -1.32 10.57 34.24
N VAL A 91 -1.01 10.12 33.02
CA VAL A 91 0.22 9.36 32.76
C VAL A 91 1.36 10.37 32.63
N GLU A 92 2.10 10.58 33.72
CA GLU A 92 3.10 11.66 33.84
C GLU A 92 4.55 11.18 33.71
N ASP A 93 4.80 9.88 33.92
CA ASP A 93 6.13 9.29 33.77
C ASP A 93 6.45 9.09 32.28
N ASP A 94 7.59 9.63 31.81
CA ASP A 94 7.96 9.63 30.39
C ASP A 94 8.08 8.20 29.81
N ASP A 95 8.62 7.26 30.59
CA ASP A 95 8.77 5.87 30.17
C ASP A 95 7.40 5.17 30.13
N GLU A 96 6.55 5.41 31.13
CA GLU A 96 5.18 4.90 31.17
C GLU A 96 4.33 5.46 30.01
N LEU A 97 4.51 6.75 29.69
CA LEU A 97 3.82 7.45 28.61
C LEU A 97 4.19 6.87 27.24
N LEU A 98 5.48 6.69 26.99
CA LEU A 98 5.97 6.08 25.74
C LEU A 98 5.49 4.63 25.60
N ASN A 99 5.56 3.85 26.68
CA ASN A 99 5.10 2.46 26.70
C ASN A 99 3.59 2.36 26.46
N ALA A 100 2.80 3.23 27.09
CA ALA A 100 1.36 3.31 26.91
C ALA A 100 0.97 3.70 25.48
N GLN A 101 1.62 4.73 24.93
CA GLN A 101 1.37 5.20 23.57
C GLN A 101 1.69 4.09 22.55
N THR A 102 2.88 3.49 22.66
CA THR A 102 3.32 2.39 21.79
C THR A 102 2.36 1.21 21.88
N PHE A 103 2.03 0.77 23.10
CA PHE A 103 1.10 -0.33 23.33
C PHE A 103 -0.27 -0.11 22.67
N LEU A 104 -0.84 1.09 22.80
CA LEU A 104 -2.16 1.39 22.24
C LEU A 104 -2.12 1.51 20.71
N LEU A 105 -1.09 2.11 20.14
CA LEU A 105 -0.92 2.22 18.68
C LEU A 105 -0.71 0.85 18.02
N GLU A 106 0.07 -0.04 18.66
CA GLU A 106 0.30 -1.40 18.17
C GLU A 106 -0.92 -2.32 18.35
N ASN A 107 -1.82 -1.99 19.27
CA ASN A 107 -2.99 -2.82 19.60
C ASN A 107 -4.33 -2.08 19.40
N PRO A 108 -4.84 -1.96 18.16
CA PRO A 108 -6.09 -1.25 17.84
C PRO A 108 -7.30 -1.73 18.65
N THR A 109 -7.37 -3.03 18.96
CA THR A 109 -8.42 -3.60 19.81
C THR A 109 -8.34 -3.06 21.23
N LYS A 110 -7.13 -2.94 21.80
CA LYS A 110 -6.91 -2.39 23.14
C LYS A 110 -7.19 -0.90 23.17
N MET A 111 -6.80 -0.16 22.12
CA MET A 111 -7.15 1.25 21.93
C MET A 111 -8.66 1.48 21.95
N ARG A 112 -9.44 0.64 21.23
CA ARG A 112 -10.90 0.71 21.25
C ARG A 112 -11.47 0.47 22.65
N VAL A 113 -10.97 -0.55 23.35
CA VAL A 113 -11.40 -0.85 24.72
C VAL A 113 -11.04 0.31 25.66
N PHE A 114 -9.85 0.89 25.55
CA PHE A 114 -9.43 2.05 26.32
C PHE A 114 -10.41 3.23 26.17
N TYR A 115 -10.79 3.59 24.95
CA TYR A 115 -11.75 4.69 24.72
C TYR A 115 -13.19 4.36 25.14
N SER A 116 -13.55 3.08 25.29
CA SER A 116 -14.88 2.66 25.76
C SER A 116 -15.11 2.93 27.26
N PHE A 117 -14.06 3.18 28.04
CA PHE A 117 -14.18 3.53 29.46
C PHE A 117 -14.32 5.04 29.67
N PRO A 118 -15.02 5.48 30.74
CA PRO A 118 -15.04 6.89 31.15
C PRO A 118 -13.62 7.42 31.45
N VAL A 119 -13.35 8.69 31.12
CA VAL A 119 -12.02 9.35 31.25
C VAL A 119 -11.36 9.07 32.60
N HIS A 120 -12.07 9.30 33.71
CA HIS A 120 -11.57 9.08 35.07
C HIS A 120 -11.16 7.63 35.41
N ARG A 121 -11.54 6.64 34.58
CA ARG A 121 -11.15 5.23 34.75
C ARG A 121 -10.06 4.79 33.77
N ARG A 122 -9.79 5.57 32.72
CA ARG A 122 -8.92 5.17 31.62
C ARG A 122 -7.50 4.88 32.07
N LYS A 123 -6.93 5.68 32.97
CA LYS A 123 -5.58 5.43 33.53
C LYS A 123 -5.49 4.06 34.21
N ASN A 124 -6.39 3.76 35.14
CA ASN A 124 -6.39 2.48 35.85
C ASN A 124 -6.60 1.28 34.90
N VAL A 125 -7.42 1.44 33.87
CA VAL A 125 -7.65 0.38 32.86
C VAL A 125 -6.40 0.17 32.02
N LEU A 126 -5.80 1.25 31.53
CA LEU A 126 -4.57 1.23 30.74
C LEU A 126 -3.43 0.54 31.48
N MET A 127 -3.24 0.89 32.76
CA MET A 127 -2.23 0.27 33.62
C MET A 127 -2.42 -1.23 33.78
N LYS A 128 -3.67 -1.69 33.96
CA LYS A 128 -3.98 -3.13 34.00
C LYS A 128 -3.72 -3.81 32.66
N MET A 129 -3.99 -3.13 31.54
CA MET A 129 -3.71 -3.69 30.22
C MET A 129 -2.21 -3.87 30.00
N LEU A 130 -1.41 -2.87 30.34
CA LEU A 130 0.06 -2.90 30.23
C LEU A 130 0.66 -4.01 31.10
N GLN A 131 0.24 -4.13 32.35
CA GLN A 131 0.69 -5.19 33.28
C GLN A 131 0.34 -6.61 32.82
N ASN A 132 -0.73 -6.77 32.05
CA ASN A 132 -1.14 -8.07 31.52
C ASN A 132 -0.48 -8.39 30.17
N ALA A 133 0.12 -7.39 29.50
CA ALA A 133 0.82 -7.57 28.23
C ALA A 133 2.28 -8.03 28.43
N THR A 134 2.85 -7.80 29.62
CA THR A 134 4.24 -8.16 29.97
C THR A 134 4.38 -9.54 30.63
N LYS A 135 3.30 -10.36 30.63
CA LYS A 135 3.28 -11.73 31.15
C LYS A 135 3.14 -12.74 30.02
#